data_AF-A0A0C3Q0V6-F1
#
_entry.id   AF-A0A0C3Q0V6-F1
#
_cell.length_a   1.000
_cell.length_b   1.000
_cell.length_c   1.000
_cell.angle_alpha   90.00
_cell.angle_beta   90.00
_cell.angle_gamma   90.00
#
_symmetry.space_group_name_H-M   'P 1'
#
loop_
_entity.id
_entity.type
_entity.pdbx_description
1 polymer ?
#
loop_
_entity_poly.entity_id
_entity_poly.type
_entity_poly.pdbx_seq_one_letter_code
_entity_poly.pdbx_strand_id
1 'polypeptide(L)'
;PINVAFCVNKFHQESHDQNCRTKNALNYTKFVGRTCGEGVETIWAKLNWLRYSTREMTKGGRREILSEHFNDWNWQKIVGIGT
;
A
#
# COMPACT_ATOMS: atom_id res chain seq x y z
N PRO A 1 9.29 -23.58 11.27
CA PRO A 1 9.74 -22.84 10.08
C PRO A 1 8.69 -21.81 9.65
N ILE A 2 9.10 -20.56 9.36
CA ILE A 2 8.19 -19.54 8.81
C ILE A 2 8.01 -19.85 7.32
N ASN A 3 6.76 -20.02 6.88
CA ASN A 3 6.42 -20.20 5.47
C ASN A 3 6.03 -18.83 4.89
N VAL A 4 6.77 -18.37 3.88
CA VAL A 4 6.56 -17.06 3.23
C VAL A 4 5.94 -17.29 1.86
N ALA A 5 4.83 -16.62 1.58
CA ALA A 5 4.18 -16.61 0.27
C ALA A 5 4.37 -15.24 -0.41
N PHE A 6 4.83 -15.24 -1.66
CA PHE A 6 4.92 -14.05 -2.49
C PHE A 6 3.66 -13.93 -3.35
N CYS A 7 3.04 -12.76 -3.36
CA CYS A 7 1.84 -12.48 -4.13
C CYS A 7 2.05 -11.22 -4.97
N VAL A 8 1.23 -11.08 -6.03
CA VAL A 8 1.19 -9.86 -6.86
C VAL A 8 -0.07 -9.06 -6.51
N ASN A 9 0.07 -7.75 -6.36
CA ASN A 9 -1.06 -6.85 -6.09
C ASN A 9 -2.04 -6.88 -7.28
N LYS A 10 -3.35 -6.80 -7.01
CA LYS A 10 -4.41 -7.08 -7.99
C LYS A 10 -4.38 -6.22 -9.26
N PHE A 11 -4.00 -4.96 -9.17
CA PHE A 11 -3.87 -4.07 -10.31
C PHE A 11 -2.72 -4.51 -11.21
N HIS A 12 -1.59 -4.86 -10.62
CA HIS A 12 -0.41 -5.34 -11.34
C HIS A 12 -0.58 -6.74 -11.92
N GLN A 13 -1.45 -7.58 -11.36
CA GLN A 13 -1.71 -8.94 -11.83
C GLN A 13 -2.05 -9.03 -13.32
N GLU A 14 -2.77 -8.06 -13.88
CA GLU A 14 -3.18 -8.07 -15.29
C GLU A 14 -2.01 -7.80 -16.26
N SER A 15 -0.87 -7.32 -15.76
CA SER A 15 0.36 -7.15 -16.55
C SER A 15 1.19 -8.44 -16.65
N HIS A 16 0.78 -9.51 -15.97
CA HIS A 16 1.47 -10.80 -15.99
C HIS A 16 0.75 -11.81 -16.88
N ASP A 17 1.50 -12.80 -17.38
CA ASP A 17 0.93 -13.94 -18.09
C ASP A 17 -0.01 -14.75 -17.17
N GLN A 18 -0.87 -15.56 -17.79
CA GLN A 18 -1.93 -16.28 -17.08
C GLN A 18 -1.40 -17.23 -15.98
N ASN A 19 -0.24 -17.84 -16.16
CA ASN A 19 0.33 -18.76 -15.18
C ASN A 19 0.84 -17.98 -13.96
N CYS A 20 1.60 -16.92 -14.20
CA CYS A 20 2.07 -16.04 -13.12
C CYS A 20 0.90 -15.39 -12.36
N ARG A 21 -0.10 -14.90 -13.10
CA ARG A 21 -1.29 -14.26 -12.54
C ARG A 21 -2.04 -15.17 -11.58
N THR A 22 -2.30 -16.41 -11.97
CA THR A 22 -3.06 -17.37 -11.15
C THR A 22 -2.25 -17.86 -9.95
N LYS A 23 -0.97 -18.21 -10.13
CA LYS A 23 -0.11 -18.72 -9.05
C LYS A 23 0.09 -17.72 -7.91
N ASN A 24 0.20 -16.43 -8.22
CA ASN A 24 0.50 -15.37 -7.26
C ASN A 24 -0.72 -14.52 -6.87
N ALA A 25 -1.93 -15.01 -7.16
CA ALA A 25 -3.15 -14.27 -6.86
C ALA A 25 -3.51 -14.31 -5.38
N LEU A 26 -3.72 -13.13 -4.81
CA LEU A 26 -4.25 -12.98 -3.44
C LEU A 26 -5.59 -13.69 -3.22
N ASN A 27 -6.39 -13.88 -4.28
CA ASN A 27 -7.66 -14.62 -4.21
C ASN A 27 -7.45 -16.13 -3.95
N TYR A 28 -6.30 -16.69 -4.31
CA TYR A 28 -5.99 -18.12 -4.17
C TYR A 28 -4.95 -18.38 -3.07
N THR A 29 -4.36 -17.33 -2.49
CA THR A 29 -3.43 -17.44 -1.37
C THR A 29 -4.18 -17.66 -0.06
N LYS A 30 -3.77 -18.69 0.69
CA LYS A 30 -4.36 -18.97 2.02
C LYS A 30 -3.94 -17.90 3.03
N PHE A 31 -4.85 -17.57 3.95
CA PHE A 31 -4.59 -16.73 5.13
C PHE A 31 -4.26 -15.24 4.87
N VAL A 32 -4.55 -14.68 3.68
CA VAL A 32 -4.30 -13.25 3.37
C VAL A 32 -5.52 -12.34 3.51
N GLY A 33 -6.67 -12.86 3.95
CA GLY A 33 -7.93 -12.11 3.98
C GLY A 33 -8.40 -11.67 2.58
N ARG A 34 -9.56 -11.01 2.50
CA ARG A 34 -10.03 -10.42 1.23
C ARG A 34 -9.38 -9.05 1.05
N THR A 35 -8.29 -9.01 0.29
CA THR A 35 -7.54 -7.77 0.00
C THR A 35 -7.17 -7.65 -1.47
N CYS A 36 -6.81 -6.45 -1.91
CA CYS A 36 -6.20 -6.20 -3.21
C CYS A 36 -4.67 -6.09 -3.18
N GLY A 37 -4.07 -5.96 -2.00
CA GLY A 37 -2.61 -5.75 -1.87
C GLY A 37 -2.15 -4.33 -2.20
N GLU A 38 -3.02 -3.47 -2.75
CA GLU A 38 -2.68 -2.12 -3.23
C GLU A 38 -2.50 -1.07 -2.13
N GLY A 39 -2.51 -1.45 -0.86
CA GLY A 39 -2.46 -0.51 0.27
C GLY A 39 -1.19 0.35 0.29
N VAL A 40 -0.09 -0.17 -0.25
CA VAL A 40 1.20 0.55 -0.36
C VAL A 40 1.22 1.54 -1.53
N GLU A 41 0.35 1.37 -2.52
CA GLU A 41 0.29 2.19 -3.73
C GLU A 41 -0.85 3.22 -3.68
N THR A 42 -1.98 2.85 -3.09
CA THR A 42 -3.14 3.75 -2.94
C THR A 42 -2.84 5.01 -2.13
N ILE A 43 -1.84 4.95 -1.23
CA ILE A 43 -1.37 6.13 -0.49
C ILE A 43 -0.86 7.24 -1.42
N TRP A 44 -0.33 6.92 -2.61
CA TRP A 44 0.17 7.92 -3.56
C TRP A 44 -0.91 8.93 -3.94
N ALA A 45 -2.16 8.49 -4.07
CA ALA A 45 -3.29 9.38 -4.34
C ALA A 45 -3.49 10.40 -3.21
N LYS A 46 -3.34 9.99 -1.94
CA LYS A 46 -3.44 10.87 -0.77
C LYS A 46 -2.29 11.87 -0.70
N LEU A 47 -1.08 11.43 -1.03
CA LEU A 47 0.14 12.24 -0.94
C LEU A 47 0.22 13.31 -2.03
N ASN A 48 -0.49 13.15 -3.14
CA ASN A 48 -0.53 14.16 -4.20
C ASN A 48 -0.98 15.54 -3.68
N TRP A 49 -1.86 15.58 -2.68
CA TRP A 49 -2.30 16.84 -2.07
C TRP A 49 -1.19 17.53 -1.26
N LEU A 50 -0.23 16.78 -0.74
CA LEU A 50 0.90 17.30 0.03
C LEU A 50 1.99 17.88 -0.85
N ARG A 51 1.97 17.60 -2.16
CA ARG A 51 3.02 18.01 -3.10
C ARG A 51 3.32 19.50 -3.00
N TYR A 52 2.29 20.35 -3.05
CA TYR A 52 2.46 21.80 -3.07
C TYR A 52 2.71 22.37 -1.67
N SER A 53 2.02 21.87 -0.65
CA SER A 53 2.17 22.36 0.73
C SER A 53 3.57 22.09 1.30
N THR A 54 4.22 21.02 0.87
CA THR A 54 5.55 20.63 1.36
C THR A 54 6.71 21.10 0.48
N ARG A 55 6.44 21.80 -0.62
CA ARG A 55 7.46 22.11 -1.65
C ARG A 55 8.53 23.10 -1.16
N GLU A 56 8.10 24.14 -0.46
CA GLU A 56 8.98 25.22 0.02
C GLU A 56 9.51 24.97 1.44
N MET A 57 9.19 23.82 2.04
CA MET A 57 9.67 23.46 3.38
C MET A 57 11.17 23.15 3.35
N THR A 58 11.84 23.38 4.47
CA THR A 58 13.23 22.92 4.65
C THR A 58 13.29 21.39 4.50
N LYS A 59 14.47 20.85 4.16
CA LYS A 59 14.66 19.40 4.01
C LYS A 59 14.20 18.61 5.24
N GLY A 60 14.47 19.13 6.44
CA GLY A 60 14.01 18.56 7.71
C GLY A 60 12.49 18.60 7.83
N GLY A 61 11.90 19.79 7.72
CA GLY A 61 10.45 19.97 7.86
C GLY A 61 9.64 19.18 6.83
N ARG A 62 10.11 19.11 5.58
CA ARG A 62 9.48 18.27 4.53
C ARG A 62 9.46 16.79 4.94
N ARG A 63 10.57 16.28 5.48
CA ARG A 63 10.66 14.88 5.89
C ARG A 63 9.76 14.59 7.07
N GLU A 64 9.72 15.47 8.06
CA GLU A 64 8.86 15.33 9.25
C GLU A 64 7.39 15.34 8.85
N ILE A 65 6.94 16.34 8.08
CA ILE A 65 5.54 16.44 7.65
C ILE A 65 5.11 15.24 6.80
N LEU A 66 5.93 14.79 5.85
CA LEU A 66 5.60 13.58 5.09
C LEU A 66 5.52 12.33 5.98
N SER A 67 6.41 12.21 6.97
CA SER A 67 6.40 11.09 7.92
C SER A 67 5.13 11.08 8.78
N GLU A 68 4.69 12.24 9.27
CA GLU A 68 3.43 12.39 10.00
C GLU A 68 2.22 11.96 9.16
N HIS A 69 2.17 12.37 7.89
CA HIS A 69 1.08 11.92 7.01
C HIS A 69 1.13 10.41 6.71
N PHE A 70 2.31 9.79 6.63
CA PHE A 70 2.42 8.34 6.53
C PHE A 70 1.92 7.64 7.80
N ASN A 71 2.23 8.19 8.98
CA ASN A 71 1.76 7.68 10.26
C ASN A 71 0.23 7.80 10.39
N ASP A 72 -0.35 8.94 10.02
CA ASP A 72 -1.80 9.14 9.98
C ASP A 72 -2.48 8.13 9.04
N TRP A 73 -1.92 7.89 7.84
CA TRP A 73 -2.45 6.86 6.93
C TRP A 73 -2.41 5.46 7.55
N ASN A 74 -1.34 5.12 8.27
CA ASN A 74 -1.25 3.87 8.99
C ASN A 74 -2.27 3.79 10.13
N TRP A 75 -2.46 4.88 10.87
CA TRP A 75 -3.44 4.98 11.94
C TRP A 75 -4.88 4.79 11.44
N GLN A 76 -5.25 5.46 10.34
CA GLN A 76 -6.58 5.31 9.72
C GLN A 76 -6.91 3.86 9.34
N LYS A 77 -5.92 3.11 8.85
CA LYS A 77 -6.09 1.67 8.56
C LYS A 77 -6.30 0.84 9.82
N ILE A 78 -5.61 1.19 10.91
CA ILE A 78 -5.76 0.49 12.20
C ILE A 78 -7.14 0.74 12.80
N VAL A 79 -7.60 1.99 12.84
CA VAL A 79 -8.90 2.33 13.43
C VAL A 79 -10.08 1.89 12.58
N GLY A 80 -9.90 1.80 11.26
CA GLY A 80 -10.93 1.30 10.33
C GLY A 80 -10.89 -0.22 10.11
N ILE A 81 -10.04 -0.96 10.82
CA ILE A 81 -9.98 -2.41 10.64
C ILE A 81 -11.21 -3.07 11.26
N GLY A 82 -11.98 -3.81 10.45
CA GLY A 82 -13.13 -4.58 10.94
C GLY A 82 -14.43 -3.79 11.12
N THR A 83 -14.46 -2.51 10.73
CA THR A 83 -15.69 -1.71 10.50
C THR A 83 -16.12 -1.79 9.05
#